data_AF-A0A1L8TQX8-F1
#
_entry.id   AF-A0A1L8TQX8-F1
#
_cell.length_a   1.000
_cell.length_b   1.000
_cell.length_c   1.000
_cell.angle_alpha   90.00
_cell.angle_beta   90.00
_cell.angle_gamma   90.00
#
_symmetry.space_group_name_H-M   'P 1'
#
loop_
_entity.id
_entity.type
_entity.pdbx_description
1 polymer ?
#
loop_
_entity_poly.entity_id
_entity_poly.type
_entity_poly.pdbx_seq_one_letter_code
_entity_poly.pdbx_strand_id
1 'polypeptide(L)'
;MQIGRFRLGMRTIKTALAVMLCILLFHITDRGSPLIAALATVFSLRQDLTTSISFGRSRVLGNSLGGLLAMIYYYIQAFFNNEFFVELLILPLFVILVIVLSDGLNNNSGIISAIATMLLIALSIPQGESALFALNRVLDTFIGTIIAISLNGVITPQTDEKEKELKEDLVELKKKEAELNKNLYTVRKQIKDQAHK
;
A
#
# COMPACT_ATOMS: atom_id res chain seq x y z
N MET A 1 -4.07 24.28 7.90
CA MET A 1 -4.26 25.60 7.24
C MET A 1 -5.14 25.44 5.99
N GLN A 2 -6.06 26.38 5.73
CA GLN A 2 -6.79 26.45 4.46
C GLN A 2 -6.21 27.59 3.62
N ILE A 3 -5.75 27.28 2.40
CA ILE A 3 -5.30 28.25 1.41
C ILE A 3 -6.33 28.22 0.28
N GLY A 4 -7.32 29.11 0.35
CA GLY A 4 -8.49 29.08 -0.54
C GLY A 4 -9.23 27.75 -0.41
N ARG A 5 -9.41 27.05 -1.55
CA ARG A 5 -10.05 25.72 -1.60
C ARG A 5 -9.16 24.55 -1.14
N PHE A 6 -7.86 24.79 -0.94
CA PHE A 6 -6.90 23.73 -0.62
C PHE A 6 -6.70 23.65 0.88
N ARG A 7 -6.78 22.43 1.42
CA ARG A 7 -6.53 22.16 2.84
C ARG A 7 -5.18 21.48 2.99
N LEU A 8 -4.33 22.10 3.79
CA LEU A 8 -3.06 21.53 4.24
C LEU A 8 -3.26 21.05 5.68
N GLY A 9 -3.53 19.75 5.82
CA GLY A 9 -3.73 19.08 7.11
C GLY A 9 -2.42 18.49 7.65
N MET A 10 -2.40 18.18 8.94
CA MET A 10 -1.25 17.61 9.63
C MET A 10 -0.71 16.35 8.94
N ARG A 11 -1.60 15.45 8.48
CA ARG A 11 -1.21 14.25 7.73
C ARG A 11 -0.37 14.58 6.48
N THR A 12 -0.72 15.63 5.75
CA THR A 12 0.03 16.04 4.54
C THR A 12 1.45 16.47 4.89
N ILE A 13 1.62 17.24 5.97
CA ILE A 13 2.94 17.67 6.46
C ILE A 13 3.77 16.46 6.89
N LYS A 14 3.18 15.55 7.69
CA LYS A 14 3.85 14.32 8.11
C LYS A 14 4.31 13.49 6.92
N THR A 15 3.48 13.33 5.89
CA THR A 15 3.87 12.60 4.68
C THR A 15 5.08 13.25 4.01
N ALA A 16 5.08 14.57 3.83
CA ALA A 16 6.21 15.27 3.22
C ALA A 16 7.50 15.13 4.04
N LEU A 17 7.41 15.28 5.37
CA LEU A 17 8.53 15.06 6.29
C LEU A 17 9.04 13.62 6.25
N ALA A 18 8.15 12.63 6.19
CA ALA A 18 8.54 11.23 6.13
C ALA A 18 9.28 10.89 4.82
N VAL A 19 8.83 11.45 3.69
CA VAL A 19 9.52 11.34 2.41
C VAL A 19 10.89 12.03 2.45
N MET A 20 10.96 13.23 3.04
CA MET A 20 12.24 13.92 3.25
C MET A 20 13.22 13.07 4.06
N LEU A 21 12.77 12.40 5.13
CA LEU A 21 13.59 11.48 5.92
C LEU A 21 14.06 10.27 5.11
N CYS A 22 13.23 9.71 4.22
CA CYS A 22 13.66 8.64 3.32
C CYS A 22 14.78 9.09 2.39
N ILE A 23 14.64 10.26 1.76
CA ILE A 23 15.65 10.82 0.86
C ILE A 23 16.95 11.07 1.63
N LEU A 24 16.87 11.70 2.80
CA LEU A 24 18.03 11.97 3.63
C LEU A 24 18.74 10.67 4.04
N LEU A 25 17.98 9.67 4.51
CA LEU A 25 18.53 8.39 4.94
C LEU A 25 19.25 7.66 3.79
N PHE A 26 18.68 7.65 2.58
CA PHE A 26 19.30 7.01 1.42
C PHE A 26 20.54 7.77 0.94
N HIS A 27 20.54 9.10 1.04
CA HIS A 27 21.71 9.92 0.71
C HIS A 27 22.88 9.68 1.68
N ILE A 28 22.64 9.67 2.99
CA ILE A 28 23.72 9.50 3.99
C ILE A 28 24.27 8.07 4.05
N THR A 29 23.47 7.07 3.64
CA THR A 29 23.88 5.66 3.64
C THR A 29 24.39 5.17 2.29
N ASP A 30 24.40 6.05 1.27
CA ASP A 30 24.73 5.72 -0.13
C ASP A 30 23.98 4.48 -0.66
N ARG A 31 22.70 4.35 -0.27
CA ARG A 31 21.87 3.18 -0.58
C ARG A 31 21.27 3.22 -2.00
N GLY A 32 21.49 4.31 -2.73
CA GLY A 32 20.94 4.54 -4.07
C GLY A 32 19.56 5.21 -4.05
N SER A 33 18.67 4.80 -4.94
CA SER A 33 17.38 5.50 -5.15
C SER A 33 16.38 5.31 -3.99
N PRO A 34 15.88 6.40 -3.37
CA PRO A 34 14.90 6.35 -2.28
C PRO A 34 13.46 6.08 -2.73
N LEU A 35 13.21 5.92 -4.04
CA LEU A 35 11.87 5.88 -4.63
C LEU A 35 10.93 4.89 -3.93
N ILE A 36 11.42 3.68 -3.66
CA ILE A 36 10.60 2.60 -3.09
C ILE A 36 10.30 2.85 -1.62
N ALA A 37 11.29 3.30 -0.85
CA ALA A 37 11.09 3.68 0.55
C ALA A 37 10.13 4.88 0.67
N ALA A 38 10.24 5.87 -0.22
CA ALA A 38 9.33 7.01 -0.26
C ALA A 38 7.89 6.58 -0.59
N LEU A 39 7.69 5.73 -1.60
CA LEU A 39 6.36 5.19 -1.91
C LEU A 39 5.79 4.37 -0.76
N ALA A 40 6.58 3.47 -0.18
CA ALA A 40 6.16 2.68 0.98
C ALA A 40 5.76 3.56 2.16
N THR A 41 6.47 4.67 2.37
CA THR A 41 6.16 5.67 3.40
C THR A 41 4.79 6.31 3.17
N VAL A 42 4.55 6.85 1.97
CA VAL A 42 3.27 7.48 1.60
C VAL A 42 2.12 6.50 1.76
N PHE A 43 2.32 5.24 1.35
CA PHE A 43 1.30 4.22 1.48
C PHE A 43 1.10 3.70 2.91
N SER A 44 2.09 3.76 3.79
CA SER A 44 1.96 3.30 5.18
C SER A 44 1.38 4.35 6.12
N LEU A 45 1.53 5.64 5.80
CA LEU A 45 1.07 6.73 6.67
C LEU A 45 -0.48 6.85 6.63
N ARG A 46 -1.11 6.73 7.81
CA ARG A 46 -2.57 6.88 8.00
C ARG A 46 -2.87 8.05 8.93
N GLN A 47 -4.16 8.37 9.11
CA GLN A 47 -4.58 9.41 10.07
C GLN A 47 -4.15 9.02 11.49
N ASP A 48 -4.51 7.80 11.93
CA ASP A 48 -4.18 7.31 13.26
C ASP A 48 -2.95 6.39 13.27
N LEU A 49 -2.24 6.39 14.41
CA LEU A 49 -1.09 5.52 14.64
C LEU A 49 -1.48 4.04 14.65
N THR A 50 -2.57 3.67 15.32
CA THR A 50 -3.06 2.29 15.39
C THR A 50 -3.34 1.72 13.99
N THR A 51 -4.01 2.51 13.16
CA THR A 51 -4.28 2.18 11.76
C THR A 51 -2.99 2.13 10.94
N SER A 52 -2.03 3.02 11.20
CA SER A 52 -0.71 2.98 10.54
C SER A 52 0.07 1.71 10.89
N ILE A 53 0.03 1.25 12.15
CA ILE A 53 0.67 0.02 12.60
C ILE A 53 -0.01 -1.20 11.97
N SER A 54 -1.34 -1.27 12.03
CA SER A 54 -2.11 -2.37 11.43
C SER A 54 -1.83 -2.48 9.92
N PHE A 55 -1.89 -1.34 9.22
CA PHE A 55 -1.60 -1.29 7.79
C PHE A 55 -0.12 -1.60 7.50
N GLY A 56 0.80 -1.11 8.32
CA GLY A 56 2.23 -1.39 8.21
C GLY A 56 2.54 -2.88 8.36
N ARG A 57 1.95 -3.57 9.34
CA ARG A 57 2.08 -5.02 9.51
C ARG A 57 1.58 -5.77 8.27
N SER A 58 0.40 -5.40 7.78
CA SER A 58 -0.17 -5.98 6.56
C SER A 58 0.75 -5.79 5.34
N ARG A 59 1.40 -4.62 5.25
CA ARG A 59 2.36 -4.29 4.20
C ARG A 59 3.65 -5.09 4.32
N VAL A 60 4.20 -5.25 5.52
CA VAL A 60 5.41 -6.06 5.75
C VAL A 60 5.15 -7.52 5.35
N LEU A 61 4.01 -8.10 5.75
CA LEU A 61 3.62 -9.44 5.35
C LEU A 61 3.40 -9.54 3.83
N GLY A 62 2.68 -8.58 3.24
CA GLY A 62 2.41 -8.54 1.80
C GLY A 62 3.69 -8.44 0.98
N ASN A 63 4.59 -7.53 1.33
CA ASN A 63 5.85 -7.33 0.61
C ASN A 63 6.80 -8.51 0.79
N SER A 64 6.77 -9.18 1.95
CA SER A 64 7.53 -10.43 2.16
C SER A 64 7.04 -11.52 1.20
N LEU A 65 5.72 -11.71 1.10
CA LEU A 65 5.13 -12.70 0.19
C LEU A 65 5.38 -12.35 -1.28
N GLY A 66 5.15 -11.09 -1.67
CA GLY A 66 5.39 -10.60 -3.01
C GLY A 66 6.86 -10.69 -3.41
N GLY A 67 7.77 -10.36 -2.49
CA GLY A 67 9.20 -10.48 -2.68
C GLY A 67 9.64 -11.94 -2.84
N LEU A 68 9.15 -12.85 -1.99
CA LEU A 68 9.42 -14.28 -2.10
C LEU A 68 8.95 -14.85 -3.45
N LEU A 69 7.73 -14.54 -3.87
CA LEU A 69 7.19 -15.03 -5.14
C LEU A 69 7.89 -14.39 -6.34
N ALA A 70 8.30 -13.12 -6.27
CA ALA A 70 9.12 -12.52 -7.31
C ALA A 70 10.51 -13.14 -7.43
N MET A 71 11.11 -13.54 -6.32
CA MET A 71 12.37 -14.28 -6.32
C MET A 71 12.23 -15.64 -7.02
N ILE A 72 11.15 -16.37 -6.75
CA ILE A 72 10.86 -17.63 -7.43
C ILE A 72 10.63 -17.38 -8.93
N TYR A 73 9.83 -16.37 -9.28
CA TYR A 73 9.58 -15.97 -10.66
C TYR A 73 10.87 -15.60 -11.40
N TYR A 74 11.78 -14.86 -10.77
CA TYR A 74 13.08 -14.49 -11.34
C TYR A 74 13.88 -15.72 -11.77
N TYR A 75 13.95 -16.76 -10.94
CA TYR A 75 14.66 -18.00 -11.30
C TYR A 75 13.98 -18.75 -12.44
N ILE A 76 12.64 -18.74 -12.51
CA ILE A 76 11.89 -19.33 -13.63
C ILE A 76 12.21 -18.55 -14.91
N GLN A 77 12.14 -17.22 -14.88
CA GLN A 77 12.44 -16.35 -16.02
C GLN A 77 13.87 -16.59 -16.53
N ALA A 78 14.84 -16.69 -15.61
CA ALA A 78 16.24 -17.00 -15.94
C ALA A 78 16.41 -18.40 -16.57
N PHE A 79 15.71 -19.41 -16.07
CA PHE A 79 15.75 -20.78 -16.63
C PHE A 79 15.27 -20.83 -18.08
N PHE A 80 14.29 -20.00 -18.44
CA PHE A 80 13.76 -19.87 -19.79
C PHE A 80 14.42 -18.73 -20.58
N ASN A 81 15.66 -18.32 -20.25
CA ASN A 81 16.41 -17.29 -20.98
C ASN A 81 15.66 -15.95 -21.15
N ASN A 82 14.78 -15.61 -20.22
CA ASN A 82 13.96 -14.40 -20.23
C ASN A 82 13.03 -14.26 -21.44
N GLU A 83 12.53 -15.38 -21.94
CA GLU A 83 11.55 -15.40 -23.02
C GLU A 83 10.26 -14.64 -22.68
N PHE A 84 9.76 -13.87 -23.64
CA PHE A 84 8.57 -13.04 -23.49
C PHE A 84 7.32 -13.87 -23.12
N PHE A 85 7.22 -15.10 -23.62
CA PHE A 85 6.08 -15.97 -23.32
C PHE A 85 5.99 -16.35 -21.84
N VAL A 86 7.12 -16.43 -21.13
CA VAL A 86 7.13 -16.71 -19.69
C VAL A 86 6.59 -15.51 -18.93
N GLU A 87 6.99 -14.30 -19.31
CA GLU A 87 6.42 -13.08 -18.74
C GLU A 87 4.92 -12.97 -19.03
N LEU A 88 4.51 -13.23 -20.28
CA LEU A 88 3.12 -13.15 -20.72
C LEU A 88 2.20 -14.14 -19.99
N LEU A 89 2.65 -15.38 -19.75
CA LEU A 89 1.79 -16.45 -19.23
C LEU A 89 2.02 -16.74 -17.76
N ILE A 90 3.27 -16.74 -17.28
CA ILE A 90 3.61 -17.14 -15.91
C ILE A 90 3.43 -15.99 -14.93
N LEU A 91 3.74 -14.74 -15.31
CA LEU A 91 3.59 -13.60 -14.39
C LEU A 91 2.13 -13.40 -13.92
N PRO A 92 1.10 -13.48 -14.79
CA PRO A 92 -0.30 -13.42 -14.32
C PRO A 92 -0.70 -14.59 -13.41
N LEU A 93 -0.16 -15.79 -13.64
CA LEU A 93 -0.39 -16.93 -12.73
C LEU A 93 0.20 -16.67 -11.35
N PHE A 94 1.36 -16.01 -11.28
CA PHE A 94 1.96 -15.59 -10.02
C PHE A 94 1.14 -14.50 -9.33
N VAL A 95 0.49 -13.58 -10.07
CA VAL A 95 -0.47 -12.63 -9.49
C VAL A 95 -1.64 -13.36 -8.82
N ILE A 96 -2.22 -14.36 -9.50
CA ILE A 96 -3.30 -15.19 -8.92
C ILE A 96 -2.79 -15.89 -7.65
N LEU A 97 -1.59 -16.45 -7.70
CA LEU A 97 -0.97 -17.12 -6.56
C LEU A 97 -0.77 -16.16 -5.37
N VAL A 98 -0.29 -14.93 -5.60
CA VAL A 98 -0.18 -13.89 -4.57
C VAL A 98 -1.53 -13.62 -3.92
N ILE A 99 -2.60 -13.48 -4.71
CA ILE A 99 -3.95 -13.20 -4.20
C ILE A 99 -4.43 -14.34 -3.31
N VAL A 100 -4.38 -15.59 -3.80
CA VAL A 100 -4.86 -16.77 -3.07
C VAL A 100 -4.08 -16.98 -1.77
N LEU A 101 -2.75 -16.86 -1.82
CA LEU A 101 -1.92 -17.00 -0.62
C LEU A 101 -2.15 -15.87 0.38
N SER A 102 -2.29 -14.63 -0.09
CA SER A 102 -2.57 -13.49 0.79
C SER A 102 -3.93 -13.62 1.48
N ASP A 103 -4.96 -14.07 0.76
CA ASP A 103 -6.30 -14.32 1.29
C ASP A 103 -6.29 -15.48 2.30
N GLY A 104 -5.61 -16.58 1.97
CA GLY A 104 -5.41 -17.71 2.90
C GLY A 104 -4.65 -17.34 4.18
N LEU A 105 -3.78 -16.31 4.12
CA LEU A 105 -3.11 -15.73 5.30
C LEU A 105 -3.95 -14.68 6.04
N ASN A 106 -5.19 -14.43 5.61
CA ASN A 106 -6.08 -13.38 6.10
C ASN A 106 -5.44 -11.98 6.02
N ASN A 107 -4.56 -11.75 5.04
CA ASN A 107 -3.85 -10.48 4.85
C ASN A 107 -4.43 -9.66 3.68
N ASN A 108 -5.76 -9.55 3.63
CA ASN A 108 -6.48 -9.01 2.48
C ASN A 108 -6.12 -7.55 2.19
N SER A 109 -5.85 -6.75 3.23
CA SER A 109 -5.37 -5.36 3.10
C SER A 109 -3.96 -5.25 2.50
N GLY A 110 -3.20 -6.35 2.47
CA GLY A 110 -1.83 -6.43 1.98
C GLY A 110 -1.71 -6.92 0.55
N ILE A 111 -2.79 -7.44 -0.05
CA ILE A 111 -2.79 -8.03 -1.41
C ILE A 111 -2.21 -7.06 -2.44
N ILE A 112 -2.71 -5.82 -2.47
CA ILE A 112 -2.23 -4.80 -3.42
C ILE A 112 -0.72 -4.56 -3.24
N SER A 113 -0.26 -4.54 -1.99
CA SER A 113 1.16 -4.33 -1.68
C SER A 113 2.03 -5.52 -2.10
N ALA A 114 1.53 -6.74 -1.90
CA ALA A 114 2.20 -7.97 -2.32
C ALA A 114 2.34 -8.03 -3.85
N ILE A 115 1.24 -7.79 -4.57
CA ILE A 115 1.24 -7.77 -6.05
C ILE A 115 2.16 -6.66 -6.56
N ALA A 116 2.06 -5.45 -6.02
CA ALA A 116 2.90 -4.33 -6.45
C ALA A 116 4.39 -4.61 -6.22
N THR A 117 4.76 -5.18 -5.07
CA THR A 117 6.15 -5.60 -4.79
C THR A 117 6.61 -6.66 -5.76
N MET A 118 5.76 -7.66 -6.03
CA MET A 118 6.09 -8.75 -6.94
C MET A 118 6.31 -8.23 -8.37
N LEU A 119 5.38 -7.44 -8.90
CA LEU A 119 5.46 -6.85 -10.24
C LEU A 119 6.65 -5.89 -10.37
N LEU A 120 6.88 -5.05 -9.36
CA LEU A 120 8.01 -4.14 -9.34
C LEU A 120 9.32 -4.91 -9.49
N ILE A 121 9.51 -5.99 -8.72
CA ILE A 121 10.72 -6.81 -8.79
C ILE A 121 10.78 -7.58 -10.11
N ALA A 122 9.69 -8.23 -10.51
CA ALA A 122 9.62 -9.04 -11.72
C ALA A 122 9.89 -8.24 -13.01
N LEU A 123 9.43 -6.99 -13.08
CA LEU A 123 9.50 -6.15 -14.28
C LEU A 123 10.60 -5.09 -14.25
N SER A 124 11.19 -4.79 -13.09
CA SER A 124 12.21 -3.73 -12.97
C SER A 124 13.63 -4.25 -12.76
N ILE A 125 13.86 -5.57 -12.66
CA ILE A 125 15.20 -6.14 -12.59
C ILE A 125 15.78 -6.17 -14.01
N PRO A 126 16.83 -5.38 -14.29
CA PRO A 126 17.55 -5.47 -15.56
C PRO A 126 18.17 -6.86 -15.73
N GLN A 127 18.29 -7.31 -16.97
CA GLN A 127 18.95 -8.56 -17.31
C GLN A 127 20.39 -8.57 -16.78
N GLY A 128 20.74 -9.52 -15.91
CA GLY A 128 22.07 -9.65 -15.31
C GLY A 128 22.22 -9.11 -13.87
N GLU A 129 21.18 -8.51 -13.30
CA GLU A 129 21.15 -8.14 -11.89
C GLU A 129 20.82 -9.33 -10.98
N SER A 130 21.29 -9.26 -9.73
CA SER A 130 21.31 -10.41 -8.82
C SER A 130 20.07 -10.50 -7.93
N ALA A 131 19.82 -11.68 -7.37
CA ALA A 131 18.90 -11.93 -6.26
C ALA A 131 18.99 -10.90 -5.11
N LEU A 132 20.21 -10.37 -4.89
CA LEU A 132 20.51 -9.32 -3.91
C LEU A 132 19.80 -7.99 -4.22
N PHE A 133 19.61 -7.65 -5.49
CA PHE A 133 18.86 -6.47 -5.90
C PHE A 133 17.40 -6.58 -5.46
N ALA A 134 16.73 -7.70 -5.77
CA ALA A 134 15.36 -7.96 -5.35
C ALA A 134 15.19 -7.87 -3.83
N LEU A 135 16.11 -8.48 -3.07
CA LEU A 135 16.11 -8.43 -1.61
C LEU A 135 16.23 -6.97 -1.11
N ASN A 136 17.12 -6.18 -1.71
CA ASN A 136 17.25 -4.77 -1.37
C ASN A 136 15.94 -4.00 -1.63
N ARG A 137 15.21 -4.32 -2.70
CA ARG A 137 13.90 -3.69 -2.97
C ARG A 137 12.87 -4.01 -1.89
N VAL A 138 12.82 -5.25 -1.41
CA VAL A 138 11.94 -5.62 -0.29
C VAL A 138 12.34 -4.86 0.98
N LEU A 139 13.64 -4.81 1.30
CA LEU A 139 14.15 -4.07 2.46
C LEU A 139 13.83 -2.57 2.39
N ASP A 140 13.94 -1.96 1.20
CA ASP A 140 13.60 -0.54 0.99
C ASP A 140 12.13 -0.27 1.34
N THR A 141 11.23 -1.20 1.04
CA THR A 141 9.82 -1.06 1.45
C THR A 141 9.64 -1.10 2.96
N PHE A 142 10.41 -1.93 3.67
CA PHE A 142 10.35 -2.01 5.14
C PHE A 142 10.88 -0.74 5.77
N ILE A 143 11.99 -0.20 5.26
CA ILE A 143 12.56 1.08 5.71
C ILE A 143 11.51 2.19 5.63
N GLY A 144 10.83 2.31 4.47
CA GLY A 144 9.77 3.31 4.32
C GLY A 144 8.59 3.11 5.27
N THR A 145 8.14 1.86 5.45
CA THR A 145 7.06 1.55 6.41
C THR A 145 7.45 1.89 7.84
N ILE A 146 8.68 1.60 8.26
CA ILE A 146 9.18 1.93 9.59
C ILE A 146 9.20 3.44 9.79
N ILE A 147 9.78 4.20 8.84
CA ILE A 147 9.81 5.67 8.89
C ILE A 147 8.40 6.25 9.02
N ALA A 148 7.44 5.73 8.25
CA ALA A 148 6.05 6.19 8.33
C ALA A 148 5.41 5.97 9.72
N ILE A 149 5.58 4.77 10.30
CA ILE A 149 5.03 4.44 11.62
C ILE A 149 5.71 5.28 12.70
N SER A 150 7.04 5.37 12.67
CA SER A 150 7.81 6.17 13.64
C SER A 150 7.42 7.64 13.61
N LEU A 151 7.35 8.25 12.42
CA LEU A 151 6.98 9.66 12.32
C LEU A 151 5.53 9.92 12.74
N ASN A 152 4.60 9.01 12.39
CA ASN A 152 3.22 9.16 12.80
C ASN A 152 3.01 8.99 14.31
N GLY A 153 3.89 8.25 14.98
CA GLY A 153 3.90 8.12 16.43
C GLY A 153 4.51 9.32 17.16
N VAL A 154 5.56 9.93 16.59
CA VAL A 154 6.24 11.09 17.18
C VAL A 154 5.42 12.37 17.02
N ILE A 155 4.83 12.59 15.84
CA ILE A 155 4.03 13.78 15.58
C ILE A 155 2.57 13.40 15.83
N THR A 156 1.95 13.85 16.91
CA THR A 156 0.52 13.61 17.18
C THR A 156 -0.28 14.91 16.99
N PRO A 157 -1.51 14.83 16.44
CA PRO A 157 -2.37 16.01 16.34
C PRO A 157 -2.74 16.51 17.75
N GLN A 158 -2.79 17.82 17.92
CA GLN A 158 -3.26 18.45 19.15
C GLN A 158 -4.75 18.18 19.34
N THR A 159 -5.23 18.19 20.60
CA THR A 159 -6.62 17.82 20.96
C THR A 159 -7.68 18.54 20.12
N ASP A 160 -7.50 19.84 19.89
CA ASP A 160 -8.45 20.67 19.13
C ASP A 160 -8.49 20.30 17.62
N GLU A 161 -7.34 19.94 17.06
CA GLU A 161 -7.26 19.48 15.67
C GLU A 161 -7.93 18.11 15.50
N LYS A 162 -7.76 17.23 16.50
CA LYS A 162 -8.40 15.92 16.53
C LYS A 162 -9.93 16.04 16.62
N GLU A 163 -10.46 16.95 17.45
CA GLU A 163 -11.90 17.22 17.52
C GLU A 163 -12.46 17.69 16.17
N LYS A 164 -11.70 18.56 15.48
CA LYS A 164 -12.09 19.04 14.15
C LYS A 164 -12.13 17.90 13.13
N GLU A 165 -11.12 17.03 13.11
CA GLU A 165 -11.10 15.84 12.24
C GLU A 165 -12.30 14.91 12.52
N LEU A 166 -12.60 14.64 13.79
CA LEU A 166 -13.76 13.82 14.20
C LEU A 166 -15.10 14.42 13.75
N LYS A 167 -15.28 15.74 13.86
CA LYS A 167 -16.49 16.43 13.39
C LYS A 167 -16.65 16.32 11.88
N GLU A 168 -15.56 16.41 11.13
CA GLU A 168 -15.57 16.27 9.67
C GLU A 168 -15.87 14.82 9.26
N ASP A 169 -15.25 13.84 9.90
CA ASP A 169 -15.52 12.41 9.69
C ASP A 169 -16.99 12.08 9.97
N LEU A 170 -17.58 12.65 11.04
CA LEU A 170 -18.99 12.48 11.36
C LEU A 170 -19.92 13.02 10.26
N VAL A 171 -19.57 14.16 9.65
CA VAL A 171 -20.33 14.72 8.53
C VAL A 171 -20.24 13.81 7.30
N GLU A 172 -19.06 13.27 7.01
CA GLU A 172 -18.89 12.32 5.90
C GLU A 172 -19.66 11.02 6.13
N LEU A 173 -19.60 10.45 7.34
CA LEU A 173 -20.33 9.24 7.70
C LEU A 173 -21.84 9.40 7.55
N LYS A 174 -22.41 10.54 7.98
CA LYS A 174 -23.84 10.84 7.78
C LYS A 174 -24.24 10.90 6.29
N LYS A 175 -23.36 11.42 5.42
CA LYS A 175 -23.60 11.41 3.96
C LYS A 175 -23.60 9.98 3.42
N LYS A 176 -22.62 9.17 3.81
CA LYS A 176 -22.54 7.75 3.42
C LYS A 176 -23.75 6.95 3.91
N GLU A 177 -24.22 7.20 5.13
CA GLU A 177 -25.42 6.57 5.68
C GLU A 177 -26.68 6.92 4.86
N ALA A 178 -26.86 8.20 4.51
CA ALA A 178 -27.98 8.62 3.68
C ALA A 178 -27.96 7.97 2.29
N GLU A 179 -26.79 7.88 1.67
CA GLU A 179 -26.59 7.20 0.38
C GLU A 179 -26.85 5.69 0.49
N LEU A 180 -26.35 5.05 1.54
CA LEU A 180 -26.57 3.63 1.80
C LEU A 180 -28.06 3.32 1.98
N ASN A 181 -28.79 4.15 2.73
CA ASN A 181 -30.24 4.02 2.92
C ASN A 181 -31.00 4.13 1.59
N LYS A 182 -30.58 5.02 0.70
CA LYS A 182 -31.14 5.13 -0.66
C LYS A 182 -30.86 3.88 -1.51
N ASN A 183 -29.64 3.35 -1.42
CA ASN A 183 -29.27 2.11 -2.13
C ASN A 183 -30.07 0.91 -1.60
N LEU A 184 -30.22 0.78 -0.28
CA LEU A 184 -31.06 -0.23 0.36
C LEU A 184 -32.52 -0.16 -0.10
N TYR A 185 -33.09 1.05 -0.17
CA TYR A 185 -34.44 1.24 -0.69
C TYR A 185 -34.57 0.74 -2.14
N THR A 186 -33.62 1.10 -3.00
CA THR A 186 -33.59 0.68 -4.41
C THR A 186 -33.54 -0.84 -4.56
N VAL A 187 -32.64 -1.50 -3.82
CA VAL A 187 -32.51 -2.97 -3.86
C VAL A 187 -33.78 -3.65 -3.34
N ARG A 188 -34.38 -3.15 -2.25
CA ARG A 188 -35.66 -3.68 -1.73
C ARG A 188 -36.79 -3.55 -2.74
N LYS A 189 -36.84 -2.44 -3.48
CA LYS A 189 -37.83 -2.24 -4.55
C LYS A 189 -37.62 -3.23 -5.70
N GLN A 190 -36.37 -3.42 -6.16
CA GLN A 190 -36.05 -4.40 -7.20
C GLN A 190 -36.45 -5.84 -6.82
N ILE A 191 -36.22 -6.22 -5.56
CA ILE A 191 -36.65 -7.55 -5.05
C ILE A 191 -38.18 -7.69 -5.12
N LYS A 192 -38.93 -6.67 -4.70
CA LYS A 192 -40.41 -6.68 -4.78
C LYS A 192 -40.91 -6.75 -6.23
N ASP A 193 -40.30 -5.98 -7.12
CA ASP A 193 -40.68 -5.92 -8.53
C ASP A 193 -40.35 -7.25 -9.27
N GLN A 194 -39.32 -7.98 -8.81
CA GLN A 194 -39.00 -9.33 -9.31
C GLN A 194 -39.90 -10.43 -8.73
N ALA A 195 -40.39 -10.29 -7.50
CA ALA A 195 -41.29 -11.27 -6.87
C ALA A 195 -42.73 -11.25 -7.42
N HIS A 196 -43.10 -10.22 -8.20
CA HIS A 196 -44.41 -10.06 -8.83
C HIS A 196 -44.41 -10.34 -10.35
N LYS A 197 -43.32 -10.90 -10.89
CA LYS A 197 -43.25 -11.48 -12.24
C LYS A 197 -43.29 -13.00 -12.17
#